data_AF-A0A2V7HZY9-F1
#
_entry.id   AF-A0A2V7HZY9-F1
#
_cell.length_a   1.000
_cell.length_b   1.000
_cell.length_c   1.000
_cell.angle_alpha   90.00
_cell.angle_beta   90.00
_cell.angle_gamma   90.00
#
_symmetry.space_group_name_H-M   'P 1'
#
loop_
_entity.id
_entity.type
_entity.pdbx_description
1 polymer ?
#
loop_
_entity_poly.entity_id
_entity_poly.type
_entity_poly.pdbx_seq_one_letter_code
_entity_poly.pdbx_strand_id
1 'polypeptide(L)'
;MARERSVYRCQECGLGAAKPGTCPDCARLGNYVQLVEEREAPSRAGGRPAVAGAGRPLPFGQIGVEGGERTATGIGELDRVLGGGVVKGSLVLIGGDPGIGKSTLLLQSSRALAEKTGPVLYVSGEESAGQVKLRAERLGIAPPDLYFVAENDLQLIESHVAELHPRVLVVDSIQAVFLPGLESAPGSVSQVR
;
A
#
# COMPACT_ATOMS: atom_id res chain seq x y z
N MET A 1 -8.93 10.04 -35.82
CA MET A 1 -7.73 9.77 -35.02
C MET A 1 -7.84 10.58 -33.75
N ALA A 2 -8.14 9.94 -32.62
CA ALA A 2 -8.29 10.63 -31.34
C ALA A 2 -6.91 11.14 -30.92
N ARG A 3 -6.78 12.45 -30.73
CA ARG A 3 -5.55 13.08 -30.28
C ARG A 3 -5.27 12.55 -28.87
N GLU A 4 -4.18 11.81 -28.67
CA GLU A 4 -3.74 11.39 -27.35
C GLU A 4 -3.65 12.63 -26.46
N ARG A 5 -4.40 12.65 -25.37
CA ARG A 5 -4.37 13.74 -24.39
C ARG A 5 -3.20 13.48 -23.46
N SER A 6 -2.07 14.12 -23.73
CA SER A 6 -0.97 14.18 -22.76
C SER A 6 -1.41 15.01 -21.55
N VAL A 7 -1.26 14.44 -20.35
CA VAL A 7 -1.44 15.17 -19.08
C VAL A 7 -0.07 15.28 -18.43
N TYR A 8 0.30 16.47 -17.96
CA TYR A 8 1.56 16.70 -17.27
C TYR A 8 1.32 16.63 -15.77
N ARG A 9 2.06 15.83 -15.01
CA ARG A 9 1.87 15.63 -13.57
C ARG A 9 3.11 15.95 -12.76
N CYS A 10 2.92 16.62 -11.63
CA CYS A 10 3.96 16.78 -10.62
C CYS A 10 4.16 15.46 -9.86
N GLN A 11 5.38 14.92 -9.89
CA GLN A 11 5.71 13.64 -9.23
C GLN A 11 5.76 13.73 -7.69
N GLU A 12 5.79 14.94 -7.14
CA GLU A 12 5.88 15.17 -5.69
C GLU A 12 4.50 15.40 -5.04
N CYS A 13 3.68 16.29 -5.61
CA CYS A 13 2.36 16.62 -5.06
C CYS A 13 1.18 16.07 -5.86
N GLY A 14 1.43 15.45 -7.03
CA GLY A 14 0.39 14.85 -7.87
C GLY A 14 -0.44 15.82 -8.71
N LEU A 15 -0.18 17.14 -8.65
CA LEU A 15 -0.88 18.16 -9.44
C LEU A 15 -0.80 17.83 -10.94
N GLY A 16 -1.96 17.79 -11.60
CA GLY A 16 -2.07 17.61 -13.05
C GLY A 16 -2.26 18.94 -13.80
N ALA A 17 -1.65 19.06 -14.97
CA ALA A 17 -1.75 20.21 -15.86
C ALA A 17 -1.85 19.77 -17.33
N ALA A 18 -2.47 20.61 -18.17
CA ALA A 18 -2.61 20.34 -19.60
C ALA A 18 -1.39 20.79 -20.44
N LYS A 19 -0.40 21.44 -19.81
CA LYS A 19 0.79 21.99 -20.46
C LYS A 19 2.05 21.62 -19.66
N PRO A 20 3.21 21.47 -20.32
CA PRO A 20 4.48 21.29 -19.63
C PRO A 20 4.84 22.54 -18.83
N GLY A 21 5.66 22.36 -17.80
CA GLY A 21 6.20 23.46 -17.02
C GLY A 21 6.57 23.04 -15.59
N THR A 22 6.90 24.03 -14.77
CA THR A 22 7.18 23.81 -13.34
C THR A 22 5.87 23.73 -12.55
N CYS A 23 5.81 22.84 -11.56
CA CYS A 23 4.69 22.73 -10.64
C CYS A 23 4.50 24.04 -9.85
N PRO A 24 3.37 24.75 -10.00
CA PRO A 24 3.12 25.98 -9.27
C PRO A 24 2.97 25.76 -7.75
N ASP A 25 2.45 24.62 -7.33
CA ASP A 25 2.21 24.35 -5.90
C ASP A 25 3.51 24.06 -5.15
N CYS A 26 4.40 23.24 -5.72
CA CYS A 26 5.74 23.02 -5.17
C CYS A 26 6.57 24.31 -5.21
N ALA A 27 6.46 25.11 -6.28
CA ALA A 27 7.21 26.36 -6.41
C ALA A 27 6.84 27.37 -5.30
N ARG A 28 5.57 27.43 -4.89
CA ARG A 28 5.14 28.25 -3.73
C ARG A 28 5.78 27.82 -2.42
N LEU A 29 6.14 26.55 -2.30
CA LEU A 29 6.83 25.97 -1.13
C LEU A 29 8.35 26.04 -1.23
N GLY A 30 8.89 26.67 -2.30
CA GLY A 30 10.33 26.77 -2.55
C GLY A 30 10.95 25.60 -3.32
N ASN A 31 10.14 24.62 -3.75
CA ASN A 31 10.59 23.44 -4.49
C ASN A 31 10.30 23.59 -5.99
N TYR A 32 11.34 23.51 -6.83
CA TYR A 32 11.20 23.63 -8.28
C TYR A 32 11.07 22.25 -8.95
N VAL A 33 9.87 21.69 -8.91
CA VAL A 33 9.58 20.37 -9.49
C VAL A 33 9.04 20.52 -10.91
N GLN A 34 9.66 19.86 -11.89
CA GLN A 34 9.15 19.83 -13.27
C GLN A 34 7.94 18.89 -13.37
N LEU A 35 6.93 19.30 -14.14
CA LEU A 35 5.82 18.43 -14.49
C LEU A 35 6.29 17.42 -15.54
N VAL A 36 6.09 16.14 -15.26
CA VAL A 36 6.45 15.03 -16.15
C VAL A 36 5.25 14.72 -17.03
N GLU A 37 5.48 14.52 -18.33
CA GLU A 37 4.43 14.11 -19.26
C GLU A 37 4.01 12.67 -18.93
N GLU A 38 2.78 12.49 -18.46
CA GLU A 38 2.14 11.20 -18.38
C GLU A 38 1.34 10.99 -19.66
N ARG A 39 1.82 10.06 -20.49
CA ARG A 39 0.98 9.48 -21.52
C ARG A 39 0.00 8.56 -20.81
N GLU A 40 -1.29 8.86 -20.90
CA GLU A 40 -2.30 7.86 -20.55
C GLU A 40 -2.02 6.64 -21.44
N ALA A 41 -1.43 5.60 -20.87
CA ALA A 41 -1.42 4.29 -21.52
C ALA A 41 -2.87 4.01 -21.92
N PRO A 42 -3.13 3.53 -23.16
CA PRO A 42 -4.50 3.21 -23.57
C PRO A 42 -5.06 2.35 -22.46
N SER A 43 -6.08 2.86 -21.77
CA SER A 43 -6.61 2.21 -20.59
C SER A 43 -6.90 0.78 -21.03
N ARG A 44 -6.08 -0.19 -20.58
CA ARG A 44 -6.59 -1.55 -20.53
C ARG A 44 -7.89 -1.37 -19.79
N ALA A 45 -8.98 -1.79 -20.39
CA ALA A 45 -10.30 -1.70 -19.78
C ALA A 45 -10.36 -2.67 -18.58
N GLY A 46 -9.41 -2.60 -17.64
CA GLY A 46 -9.62 -2.93 -16.26
C GLY A 46 -10.52 -1.83 -15.74
N GLY A 47 -11.82 -2.05 -15.87
CA GLY A 47 -12.81 -1.19 -15.25
C GLY A 47 -12.36 -0.95 -13.81
N ARG A 48 -12.41 0.31 -13.37
CA ARG A 48 -12.48 0.61 -11.93
C ARG A 48 -13.38 -0.44 -11.32
N PRO A 49 -12.99 -1.17 -10.26
CA PRO A 49 -13.90 -2.09 -9.62
C PRO A 49 -15.18 -1.30 -9.37
N ALA A 50 -16.22 -1.65 -10.12
CA ALA A 50 -17.53 -1.08 -9.87
C ALA A 50 -17.79 -1.40 -8.41
N VAL A 51 -18.15 -0.40 -7.60
CA VAL A 51 -18.62 -0.66 -6.24
C VAL A 51 -19.64 -1.79 -6.38
N ALA A 52 -19.34 -2.94 -5.77
CA ALA A 52 -20.21 -4.09 -5.86
C ALA A 52 -21.61 -3.64 -5.43
N GLY A 53 -22.57 -3.71 -6.35
CA GLY A 53 -23.87 -3.07 -6.16
C GLY A 53 -23.92 -1.60 -6.61
N ALA A 54 -23.62 -1.34 -7.90
CA ALA A 54 -24.14 -0.16 -8.60
C ALA A 54 -25.68 -0.27 -8.73
N GLY A 55 -26.36 -0.30 -7.59
CA GLY A 55 -27.80 -0.39 -7.43
C GLY A 55 -28.42 1.00 -7.34
N ARG A 56 -29.75 1.03 -7.24
CA ARG A 56 -30.49 2.27 -6.96
C ARG A 56 -30.15 2.73 -5.54
N PRO A 57 -30.17 4.05 -5.26
CA PRO A 57 -30.05 4.56 -3.90
C PRO A 57 -31.06 3.88 -2.97
N LEU A 58 -30.59 3.26 -1.89
CA LEU A 58 -31.42 2.66 -0.86
C LEU A 58 -31.49 3.59 0.36
N PRO A 59 -32.63 3.67 1.06
CA PRO A 59 -32.68 4.27 2.39
C PRO A 59 -31.64 3.64 3.31
N PHE A 60 -30.96 4.44 4.14
CA PHE A 60 -29.85 3.97 4.98
C PHE A 60 -30.21 2.77 5.86
N GLY A 61 -31.43 2.73 6.42
CA GLY A 61 -31.92 1.61 7.24
C GLY A 61 -32.20 0.31 6.46
N GLN A 62 -32.11 0.31 5.14
CA GLN A 62 -32.26 -0.86 4.28
C GLN A 62 -30.91 -1.41 3.78
N ILE A 63 -29.80 -0.77 4.18
CA ILE A 63 -28.45 -1.26 3.87
C ILE A 63 -28.14 -2.41 4.84
N GLY A 64 -28.02 -3.62 4.31
CA GLY A 64 -27.57 -4.77 5.07
C GLY A 64 -26.12 -4.59 5.52
N VAL A 65 -25.80 -5.05 6.73
CA VAL A 65 -24.41 -5.10 7.22
C VAL A 65 -23.82 -6.44 6.82
N GLU A 66 -22.98 -6.46 5.79
CA GLU A 66 -22.11 -7.61 5.53
C GLU A 66 -20.88 -7.50 6.45
N GLY A 67 -20.90 -8.28 7.54
CA GLY A 67 -19.75 -8.38 8.43
C GLY A 67 -18.68 -9.29 7.82
N GLY A 68 -17.54 -8.72 7.43
CA GLY A 68 -16.37 -9.49 7.04
C GLY A 68 -15.74 -10.21 8.23
N GLU A 69 -15.17 -11.39 7.99
CA GLU A 69 -14.37 -12.13 8.98
C GLU A 69 -13.18 -11.26 9.42
N ARG A 70 -13.04 -11.07 10.74
CA ARG A 70 -11.99 -10.24 11.36
C ARG A 70 -10.95 -11.08 12.07
N THR A 71 -9.69 -10.71 11.90
CA THR A 71 -8.56 -11.29 12.64
C THR A 71 -7.93 -10.23 13.53
N ALA A 72 -7.93 -10.48 14.83
CA ALA A 72 -7.30 -9.61 15.81
C ALA A 72 -5.77 -9.60 15.63
N THR A 73 -5.19 -8.40 15.59
CA THR A 73 -3.75 -8.10 15.48
C THR A 73 -2.96 -8.45 16.74
N GLY A 74 -3.64 -8.74 17.85
CA GLY A 74 -2.99 -9.03 19.13
C GLY A 74 -2.53 -7.78 19.88
N ILE A 75 -2.83 -6.59 19.35
CA ILE A 75 -2.56 -5.30 19.98
C ILE A 75 -3.92 -4.65 20.25
N GLY A 76 -4.35 -4.62 21.52
CA GLY A 76 -5.72 -4.23 21.88
C GLY A 76 -6.17 -2.86 21.37
N GLU A 77 -5.30 -1.86 21.43
CA GLU A 77 -5.63 -0.52 20.91
C GLU A 77 -5.70 -0.47 19.38
N LEU A 78 -4.85 -1.24 18.68
CA LEU A 78 -4.94 -1.37 17.23
C LEU A 78 -6.23 -2.10 16.82
N ASP A 79 -6.58 -3.17 17.53
CA ASP A 79 -7.84 -3.89 17.31
C ASP A 79 -9.05 -2.99 17.55
N ARG A 80 -9.02 -2.14 18.59
CA ARG A 80 -10.06 -1.13 18.83
C ARG A 80 -10.20 -0.17 17.66
N VAL A 81 -9.09 0.37 17.14
CA VAL A 81 -9.09 1.28 15.97
C VAL A 81 -9.62 0.58 14.72
N LEU A 82 -9.29 -0.70 14.53
CA LEU A 82 -9.75 -1.49 13.39
C LEU A 82 -11.18 -2.02 13.55
N GLY A 83 -11.84 -1.83 14.70
CA GLY A 83 -13.19 -2.35 14.96
C GLY A 83 -13.21 -3.87 15.24
N GLY A 84 -12.19 -4.37 15.94
CA GLY A 84 -12.04 -5.78 16.35
C GLY A 84 -10.91 -6.53 15.64
N GLY A 85 -10.22 -5.89 14.69
CA GLY A 85 -9.12 -6.50 13.92
C GLY A 85 -9.23 -6.29 12.42
N VAL A 86 -8.27 -6.85 11.69
CA VAL A 86 -8.15 -6.73 10.22
C VAL A 86 -9.25 -7.54 9.54
N VAL A 87 -9.93 -6.94 8.55
CA VAL A 87 -10.99 -7.60 7.78
C VAL A 87 -10.36 -8.33 6.58
N LYS A 88 -10.81 -9.55 6.30
CA LYS A 88 -10.37 -10.30 5.11
C LYS A 88 -10.68 -9.52 3.82
N GLY A 89 -9.68 -9.40 2.93
CA GLY A 89 -9.82 -8.67 1.67
C GLY A 89 -9.84 -7.15 1.81
N SER A 90 -9.48 -6.63 2.98
CA SER A 90 -9.31 -5.18 3.19
C SER A 90 -7.87 -4.72 2.95
N LEU A 91 -7.71 -3.42 2.75
CA LEU A 91 -6.42 -2.73 2.75
C LEU A 91 -6.39 -1.77 3.93
N VAL A 92 -5.32 -1.83 4.72
CA VAL A 92 -5.11 -0.95 5.88
C VAL A 92 -3.84 -0.13 5.65
N LEU A 93 -3.98 1.19 5.71
CA LEU A 93 -2.86 2.13 5.61
C LEU A 93 -2.49 2.63 7.01
N ILE A 94 -1.23 2.45 7.40
CA ILE A 94 -0.68 2.99 8.66
C ILE A 94 0.22 4.17 8.32
N GLY A 95 -0.29 5.38 8.58
CA GLY A 95 0.44 6.64 8.43
C GLY A 95 1.08 7.10 9.74
N GLY A 96 2.11 7.92 9.63
CA GLY A 96 2.78 8.56 10.77
C GLY A 96 4.20 8.99 10.44
N ASP A 97 4.77 9.84 11.28
CA ASP A 97 6.10 10.40 11.06
C ASP A 97 7.20 9.32 11.02
N PRO A 98 8.32 9.56 10.32
CA PRO A 98 9.50 8.70 10.41
C PRO A 98 9.92 8.49 11.87
N GLY A 99 10.24 7.24 12.25
CA GLY A 99 10.68 6.92 13.61
C GLY A 99 9.57 6.77 14.67
N ILE A 100 8.30 7.04 14.36
CA ILE A 100 7.19 6.89 15.34
C ILE A 100 6.90 5.43 15.74
N GLY A 101 7.52 4.45 15.08
CA GLY A 101 7.39 3.03 15.41
C GLY A 101 6.43 2.22 14.53
N LYS A 102 6.11 2.69 13.32
CA LYS A 102 5.24 1.97 12.36
C LYS A 102 5.73 0.54 12.08
N SER A 103 7.00 0.38 11.70
CA SER A 103 7.61 -0.93 11.42
C SER A 103 7.60 -1.85 12.64
N THR A 104 7.80 -1.29 13.83
CA THR A 104 7.71 -2.04 15.09
C THR A 104 6.29 -2.55 15.34
N LEU A 105 5.29 -1.68 15.17
CA LEU A 105 3.87 -2.03 15.29
C LEU A 105 3.48 -3.11 14.28
N LEU A 106 3.92 -2.96 13.02
CA LEU A 106 3.68 -3.92 11.94
C LEU A 106 4.31 -5.28 12.24
N LEU A 107 5.57 -5.34 12.69
CA LEU A 107 6.22 -6.59 13.06
C LEU A 107 5.48 -7.31 14.21
N GLN A 108 5.13 -6.58 15.26
CA GLN A 108 4.38 -7.15 16.40
C GLN A 108 3.01 -7.67 15.99
N SER A 109 2.31 -6.95 15.12
CA SER A 109 1.01 -7.37 14.57
C SER A 109 1.16 -8.59 13.67
N SER A 110 2.20 -8.61 12.82
CA SER A 110 2.51 -9.71 11.92
C SER A 110 2.74 -11.01 12.67
N ARG A 111 3.36 -10.94 13.86
CA ARG A 111 3.52 -12.11 14.73
C ARG A 111 2.19 -12.77 15.06
N ALA A 112 1.26 -12.00 15.62
CA ALA A 112 -0.02 -12.53 16.06
C ALA A 112 -0.92 -12.94 14.88
N LEU A 113 -0.81 -12.26 13.74
CA LEU A 113 -1.52 -12.63 12.52
C LEU A 113 -1.00 -13.95 11.95
N ALA A 114 0.31 -14.18 11.98
CA ALA A 114 0.91 -15.45 11.56
C ALA A 114 0.41 -16.61 12.41
N GLU A 115 0.43 -16.46 13.73
CA GLU A 115 -0.06 -17.47 14.69
C GLU A 115 -1.56 -17.82 14.48
N LYS A 116 -2.38 -16.89 14.01
CA LYS A 116 -3.85 -17.07 13.89
C LYS A 116 -4.33 -17.45 12.51
N THR A 117 -3.64 -17.01 11.47
CA THR A 117 -4.13 -17.13 10.09
C THR A 117 -3.28 -18.05 9.23
N GLY A 118 -2.05 -18.35 9.65
CA GLY A 118 -1.06 -19.05 8.83
C GLY A 118 -0.14 -18.06 8.12
N PRO A 119 0.35 -18.36 6.91
CA PRO A 119 1.43 -17.62 6.27
C PRO A 119 1.19 -16.11 6.17
N VAL A 120 2.10 -15.32 6.75
CA VAL A 120 2.18 -13.86 6.60
C VAL A 120 3.45 -13.53 5.83
N LEU A 121 3.34 -12.72 4.79
CA LEU A 121 4.50 -12.20 4.06
C LEU A 121 4.77 -10.76 4.48
N TYR A 122 5.91 -10.52 5.11
CA TYR A 122 6.42 -9.18 5.41
C TYR A 122 7.44 -8.77 4.34
N VAL A 123 7.08 -7.78 3.53
CA VAL A 123 7.94 -7.19 2.52
C VAL A 123 8.53 -5.91 3.08
N SER A 124 9.86 -5.78 3.05
CA SER A 124 10.51 -4.50 3.28
C SER A 124 11.20 -3.96 2.03
N GLY A 125 10.86 -2.73 1.66
CA GLY A 125 11.54 -2.01 0.58
C GLY A 125 12.71 -1.14 1.06
N GLU A 126 12.80 -0.86 2.37
CA GLU A 126 13.78 0.06 2.95
C GLU A 126 14.89 -0.65 3.75
N GLU A 127 14.57 -1.74 4.44
CA GLU A 127 15.47 -2.39 5.37
C GLU A 127 15.88 -3.79 4.92
N SER A 128 17.13 -4.16 5.22
CA SER A 128 17.62 -5.51 4.97
C SER A 128 17.05 -6.54 5.95
N ALA A 129 17.02 -7.81 5.53
CA ALA A 129 16.59 -8.92 6.38
C ALA A 129 17.35 -8.99 7.72
N GLY A 130 18.65 -8.67 7.73
CA GLY A 130 19.46 -8.67 8.95
C GLY A 130 19.01 -7.61 9.96
N GLN A 131 18.71 -6.39 9.49
CA GLN A 131 18.24 -5.30 10.35
C GLN A 131 16.89 -5.62 10.97
N VAL A 132 15.95 -6.13 10.15
CA VAL A 132 14.62 -6.51 10.62
C VAL A 132 14.70 -7.69 11.59
N LYS A 133 15.54 -8.69 11.31
CA LYS A 133 15.75 -9.85 12.20
C LYS A 133 16.24 -9.44 13.59
N LEU A 134 17.24 -8.56 13.68
CA LEU A 134 17.73 -8.07 14.97
C LEU A 134 16.63 -7.38 15.79
N ARG A 135 15.73 -6.65 15.11
CA ARG A 135 14.57 -6.02 15.76
C ARG A 135 13.54 -7.05 16.20
N ALA A 136 13.23 -8.03 15.36
CA ALA A 136 12.32 -9.13 15.67
C ALA A 136 12.79 -9.93 16.89
N GLU A 137 14.09 -10.25 16.98
CA GLU A 137 14.69 -10.94 18.12
C GLU A 137 14.52 -10.16 19.42
N ARG A 138 14.77 -8.84 19.42
CA ARG A 138 14.55 -7.97 20.60
C ARG A 138 13.09 -7.94 21.05
N LEU A 139 12.16 -8.09 20.12
CA LEU A 139 10.71 -8.11 20.37
C LEU A 139 10.19 -9.52 20.69
N GLY A 140 11.03 -10.56 20.66
CA GLY A 140 10.61 -11.95 20.86
C GLY A 140 9.72 -12.48 19.73
N ILE A 141 9.90 -11.99 18.50
CA ILE A 141 9.11 -12.39 17.33
C ILE A 141 9.85 -13.49 16.57
N ALA A 142 9.33 -14.71 16.63
CA ALA A 142 9.84 -15.85 15.85
C ALA A 142 8.73 -16.88 15.48
N PRO A 143 7.56 -16.47 14.98
CA PRO A 143 6.52 -17.43 14.61
C PRO A 143 6.93 -18.17 13.32
N PRO A 144 6.60 -19.47 13.18
CA PRO A 144 7.01 -20.28 12.05
C PRO A 144 6.42 -19.81 10.71
N ASP A 145 5.24 -19.17 10.74
CA ASP A 145 4.50 -18.75 9.55
C ASP A 145 4.72 -17.26 9.17
N LEU A 146 5.71 -16.58 9.77
CA LEU A 146 6.10 -15.23 9.35
C LEU A 146 7.27 -15.28 8.38
N TYR A 147 6.96 -15.05 7.12
CA TYR A 147 7.91 -14.97 6.01
C TYR A 147 8.35 -13.52 5.83
N PHE A 148 9.61 -13.33 5.43
CA PHE A 148 10.18 -12.01 5.19
C PHE A 148 10.91 -11.98 3.85
N VAL A 149 10.75 -10.89 3.11
CA VAL A 149 11.56 -10.58 1.93
C VAL A 149 11.95 -9.10 1.92
N ALA A 150 13.22 -8.82 1.62
CA ALA A 150 13.66 -7.46 1.33
C ALA A 150 13.59 -7.26 -0.19
N GLU A 151 12.48 -6.67 -0.65
CA GLU A 151 12.18 -6.50 -2.07
C GLU A 151 11.40 -5.19 -2.26
N ASN A 152 11.70 -4.49 -3.35
CA ASN A 152 11.07 -3.23 -3.71
C ASN A 152 10.47 -3.23 -5.13
N ASP A 153 10.73 -4.25 -5.95
CA ASP A 153 10.07 -4.46 -7.24
C ASP A 153 8.70 -5.13 -7.04
N LEU A 154 7.64 -4.43 -7.44
CA LEU A 154 6.27 -4.92 -7.32
C LEU A 154 6.04 -6.25 -8.07
N GLN A 155 6.67 -6.48 -9.22
CA GLN A 155 6.50 -7.72 -9.99
C GLN A 155 7.10 -8.93 -9.26
N LEU A 156 8.23 -8.72 -8.56
CA LEU A 156 8.84 -9.75 -7.73
C LEU A 156 8.02 -10.00 -6.47
N ILE A 157 7.50 -8.94 -5.83
CA ILE A 157 6.56 -9.06 -4.71
C ILE A 157 5.32 -9.88 -5.12
N GLU A 158 4.72 -9.59 -6.27
CA GLU A 158 3.57 -10.34 -6.80
C GLU A 158 3.91 -11.80 -7.04
N SER A 159 5.12 -12.10 -7.54
CA SER A 159 5.61 -13.47 -7.73
C SER A 159 5.72 -14.23 -6.41
N HIS A 160 6.26 -13.59 -5.36
CA HIS A 160 6.31 -14.18 -4.02
C HIS A 160 4.91 -14.42 -3.44
N VAL A 161 3.97 -13.50 -3.64
CA VAL A 161 2.57 -13.66 -3.20
C VAL A 161 1.91 -14.83 -3.93
N ALA A 162 2.14 -14.98 -5.25
CA ALA A 162 1.60 -16.07 -6.06
C ALA A 162 2.17 -17.44 -5.68
N GLU A 163 3.42 -17.51 -5.20
CA GLU A 163 4.02 -18.76 -4.73
C GLU A 163 3.56 -19.11 -3.32
N LEU A 164 3.69 -18.17 -2.38
CA LEU A 164 3.45 -18.40 -0.95
C LEU A 164 1.96 -18.43 -0.57
N HIS A 165 1.10 -17.80 -1.36
CA HIS A 165 -0.33 -17.63 -1.07
C HIS A 165 -0.59 -17.10 0.37
N PRO A 166 0.05 -15.99 0.79
CA PRO A 166 -0.05 -15.52 2.15
C PRO A 166 -1.47 -15.06 2.50
N ARG A 167 -1.84 -15.24 3.76
CA ARG A 167 -3.12 -14.81 4.34
C ARG A 167 -3.12 -13.32 4.68
N VAL A 168 -1.94 -12.78 4.97
CA VAL A 168 -1.70 -11.34 5.16
C VAL A 168 -0.42 -10.96 4.44
N LEU A 169 -0.47 -9.86 3.69
CA LEU A 169 0.68 -9.19 3.11
C LEU A 169 0.93 -7.88 3.87
N VAL A 170 2.16 -7.67 4.34
CA VAL A 170 2.62 -6.41 4.93
C VAL A 170 3.68 -5.81 4.03
N VAL A 171 3.57 -4.52 3.73
CA VAL A 171 4.52 -3.78 2.89
C VAL A 171 5.07 -2.59 3.69
N ASP A 172 6.36 -2.62 4.00
CA ASP A 172 7.06 -1.62 4.81
C ASP A 172 8.32 -1.10 4.08
N SER A 173 8.24 -0.05 3.27
CA SER A 173 7.10 0.85 3.09
C SER A 173 6.67 0.94 1.63
N ILE A 174 5.43 1.36 1.38
CA ILE A 174 4.93 1.54 0.01
C ILE A 174 5.73 2.59 -0.76
N GLN A 175 6.36 3.55 -0.06
CA GLN A 175 7.18 4.59 -0.68
C GLN A 175 8.45 4.03 -1.33
N ALA A 176 8.93 2.89 -0.86
CA ALA A 176 10.09 2.23 -1.43
C ALA A 176 9.73 1.32 -2.61
N VAL A 177 8.46 0.92 -2.76
CA VAL A 177 8.00 0.02 -3.82
C VAL A 177 7.88 0.76 -5.15
N PHE A 178 8.29 0.10 -6.22
CA PHE A 178 8.16 0.60 -7.59
C PHE A 178 7.63 -0.47 -8.54
N LEU A 179 6.93 -0.04 -9.59
CA LEU A 179 6.49 -0.88 -10.69
C LEU A 179 7.42 -0.67 -11.89
N PRO A 180 8.16 -1.71 -12.34
CA PRO A 180 8.96 -1.63 -13.56
C PRO A 180 8.11 -1.21 -14.77
N GLY A 181 8.52 -0.14 -15.44
CA GLY A 181 7.84 0.39 -16.64
C GLY A 181 7.03 1.68 -16.44
N LEU A 182 6.89 2.17 -15.21
CA LEU A 182 6.44 3.54 -14.93
C LEU A 182 7.65 4.47 -14.82
N GLU A 183 7.73 5.50 -15.67
CA GLU A 183 8.74 6.58 -15.60
C GLU A 183 8.44 7.55 -14.45
N SER A 184 8.34 7.05 -13.23
CA SER A 184 8.12 7.84 -12.02
C SER A 184 8.92 7.28 -10.85
N ALA A 185 9.38 8.15 -9.95
CA ALA A 185 10.19 7.74 -8.80
C ALA A 185 9.38 6.82 -7.86
N PRO A 186 10.01 5.82 -7.21
CA PRO A 186 9.37 4.98 -6.20
C PRO A 186 8.63 5.84 -5.15
N GLY A 187 7.42 5.43 -4.77
CA GLY A 187 6.61 6.14 -3.79
C GLY A 187 5.99 7.47 -4.23
N SER A 188 6.21 7.91 -5.46
CA SER A 188 5.49 9.05 -6.04
C SER A 188 3.99 8.77 -6.13
N VAL A 189 3.18 9.84 -6.23
CA VAL A 189 1.72 9.71 -6.41
C VAL A 189 1.39 8.84 -7.64
N SER A 190 2.20 8.90 -8.68
CA SER A 190 2.03 8.13 -9.91
C SER A 190 2.39 6.65 -9.78
N GLN A 191 3.31 6.29 -8.87
CA GLN A 191 3.60 4.88 -8.53
C GLN A 191 2.55 4.27 -7.58
N VAL A 192 1.99 5.07 -6.66
CA VAL A 192 1.02 4.58 -5.65
C VAL A 192 -0.41 4.45 -6.21
N ARG A 193 -0.71 5.14 -7.31
CA ARG A 193 -2.04 5.19 -7.93
C ARG A 193 -2.29 4.06 -8.92
#